data_AF-A0A378RQ45-F1
#
_entry.id   AF-A0A378RQ45-F1
#
_cell.length_a   1.000
_cell.length_b   1.000
_cell.length_c   1.000
_cell.angle_alpha   90.00
_cell.angle_beta   90.00
_cell.angle_gamma   90.00
#
_symmetry.space_group_name_H-M   'P 1'
#
loop_
_entity.id
_entity.type
_entity.pdbx_description
1 polymer ?
#
loop_
_entity_poly.entity_id
_entity_poly.type
_entity_poly.pdbx_seq_one_letter_code
_entity_poly.pdbx_strand_id
1 'polypeptide(L)'
;MNKPSPEMLRELKKRWEQIQTIRKSRRTQEEIIKELSTLICDLQKDSFLPYLTQMTIHIDQRETSEAFNNLMSPMKQFIYLTDLFFSVEKGGSKMDLSKDEWGKITYLLNEIEMTYFGDIGFYDENINDSLNLDKVLVSLQTFLAYFGNAQLSYDEQTLERLKRNCGAFDEEVKKHLGFSVTESIVFCNYIKSLINQKYTDCNYYLLHQEEWGQLTSKFFERGVIDPRDWWNEPELVLLKEYKLKPGFIFIQNIDDIYKVNLPSNITEKLINFLTYDENKKKGELVYYANNNPFFDTPLIKLNESEFLCPQYKFLIESFYNRINSKLTEIKKEKYTQFKNLMLEKKVEEVFRKLFGKEAIIINSYYVDEKRSEQDLLIVFKGFFFIVEIKDTLFRAPMRDPIKAFNKIKTDFKKSIQYGYEQCVRVENKFEGGKIFEVFDHKTYKSMFRVIPNKVKDFFSIVVTQFKYGSIQTNLENLLIKDEKALYPWSVCIDDLEAFILALKKLKKGIARTRFINYLKQREAYHEHLICSDELELCGYFINSPKDFEKLSTIEETFNADPRMSELFDAEYYNGLGFENEIDIEIKILRKVPEYQKKWEFNIVNGKDIIYEYEAKR
;
A
#
# COMPACT_ATOMS: atom_id res chain seq x y z
N MET A 1 15.14 -35.76 -8.84
CA MET A 1 16.12 -34.72 -8.40
C MET A 1 17.54 -35.27 -8.50
N ASN A 2 18.41 -34.64 -9.28
CA ASN A 2 19.84 -34.99 -9.32
C ASN A 2 20.54 -34.41 -8.08
N LYS A 3 21.38 -35.21 -7.43
CA LYS A 3 22.15 -34.74 -6.27
C LYS A 3 23.12 -33.63 -6.68
N PRO A 4 23.27 -32.56 -5.88
CA PRO A 4 24.27 -31.52 -6.05
C PRO A 4 25.68 -32.09 -6.31
N SER A 5 26.46 -31.46 -7.20
CA SER A 5 27.86 -31.83 -7.38
C SER A 5 28.67 -31.51 -6.09
N PRO A 6 29.74 -32.25 -5.80
CA PRO A 6 30.62 -31.96 -4.66
C PRO A 6 31.27 -30.57 -4.70
N GLU A 7 31.38 -29.97 -5.88
CA GLU A 7 31.88 -28.61 -6.10
C GLU A 7 30.82 -27.57 -5.74
N MET A 8 29.58 -27.76 -6.22
CA MET A 8 28.45 -26.91 -5.84
C MET A 8 28.20 -26.96 -4.32
N LEU A 9 28.30 -28.14 -3.69
CA LEU A 9 28.19 -28.26 -2.23
C LEU A 9 29.30 -27.50 -1.48
N ARG A 10 30.53 -27.51 -1.99
CA ARG A 10 31.64 -26.74 -1.40
C ARG A 10 31.42 -25.25 -1.54
N GLU A 11 30.93 -24.79 -2.68
CA GLU A 11 30.62 -23.37 -2.89
C GLU A 11 29.44 -22.90 -2.05
N LEU A 12 28.35 -23.67 -1.98
CA LEU A 12 27.22 -23.41 -1.09
C LEU A 12 27.65 -23.35 0.37
N LYS A 13 28.52 -24.27 0.81
CA LYS A 13 29.07 -24.26 2.17
C LYS A 13 29.92 -23.02 2.44
N LYS A 14 30.77 -22.61 1.49
CA LYS A 14 31.57 -21.38 1.59
C LYS A 14 30.68 -20.14 1.67
N ARG A 15 29.64 -20.04 0.83
CA ARG A 15 28.66 -18.95 0.85
C ARG A 15 27.89 -18.94 2.17
N TRP A 16 27.49 -20.10 2.68
CA TRP A 16 26.87 -20.24 3.99
C TRP A 16 27.77 -19.76 5.13
N GLU A 17 29.04 -20.16 5.16
CA GLU A 17 30.01 -19.70 6.15
C GLU A 17 30.24 -18.18 6.08
N GLN A 18 30.26 -17.60 4.88
CA GLN A 18 30.32 -16.15 4.68
C GLN A 18 29.07 -15.45 5.22
N ILE A 19 27.87 -15.95 4.90
CA ILE A 19 26.60 -15.43 5.41
C ILE A 19 26.57 -15.50 6.94
N GLN A 20 27.01 -16.61 7.54
CA GLN A 20 27.09 -16.80 8.99
C GLN A 20 28.11 -15.86 9.64
N THR A 21 29.23 -15.59 8.97
CA THR A 21 30.24 -14.63 9.44
C THR A 21 29.66 -13.22 9.44
N ILE A 22 29.06 -12.80 8.32
CA ILE A 22 28.37 -11.51 8.19
C ILE A 22 27.30 -11.39 9.26
N ARG A 23 26.49 -12.43 9.48
CA ARG A 23 25.44 -12.47 10.50
C ARG A 23 25.99 -12.24 11.91
N LYS A 24 27.08 -12.91 12.28
CA LYS A 24 27.71 -12.78 13.61
C LYS A 24 28.42 -11.44 13.82
N SER A 25 28.83 -10.78 12.74
CA SER A 25 29.46 -9.46 12.79
C SER A 25 28.47 -8.31 12.59
N ARG A 26 27.16 -8.58 12.47
CA ARG A 26 26.14 -7.53 12.34
C ARG A 26 26.01 -6.77 13.65
N ARG A 27 25.74 -5.48 13.50
CA ARG A 27 25.38 -4.62 14.61
C ARG A 27 23.96 -4.92 15.06
N THR A 28 23.73 -4.73 16.35
CA THR A 28 22.39 -4.75 16.94
C THR A 28 21.58 -3.56 16.43
N GLN A 29 20.25 -3.67 16.51
CA GLN A 29 19.37 -2.56 16.14
C GLN A 29 19.65 -1.34 17.03
N GLU A 30 19.89 -1.56 18.31
CA GLU A 30 20.21 -0.55 19.32
C GLU A 30 21.46 0.26 18.95
N GLU A 31 22.52 -0.40 18.47
CA GLU A 31 23.74 0.27 18.01
C GLU A 31 23.48 1.16 16.80
N ILE A 32 22.71 0.64 15.82
CA ILE A 32 22.37 1.40 14.61
C ILE A 32 21.49 2.61 14.96
N ILE A 33 20.47 2.42 15.80
CA ILE A 33 19.55 3.47 16.24
C ILE A 33 20.31 4.55 17.02
N LYS A 34 21.27 4.16 17.88
CA LYS A 34 22.08 5.12 18.64
C LYS A 34 22.96 5.98 17.74
N GLU A 35 23.59 5.38 16.71
CA GLU A 35 24.37 6.14 15.74
C GLU A 35 23.47 7.08 14.93
N LEU A 36 22.33 6.60 14.45
CA LEU A 36 21.35 7.41 13.73
C LEU A 36 20.86 8.58 14.59
N SER A 37 20.57 8.33 15.87
CA SER A 37 20.18 9.34 16.85
C SER A 37 21.25 10.41 17.03
N THR A 38 22.52 10.02 17.05
CA THR A 38 23.67 10.94 17.16
C THR A 38 23.78 11.84 15.93
N LEU A 39 23.46 11.34 14.73
CA LEU A 39 23.50 12.16 13.50
C LEU A 39 22.38 13.21 13.45
N ILE A 40 21.25 12.96 14.11
CA ILE A 40 20.06 13.83 14.03
C ILE A 40 19.80 14.64 15.30
N CYS A 41 20.59 14.49 16.37
CA CYS A 41 20.37 15.16 17.65
C CYS A 41 20.56 16.68 17.57
N ASP A 42 21.41 17.13 16.64
CA ASP A 42 21.75 18.55 16.50
C ASP A 42 20.95 19.28 15.41
N LEU A 43 20.14 18.55 14.64
CA LEU A 43 19.35 19.10 13.54
C LEU A 43 18.14 19.88 14.04
N GLN A 44 17.90 21.04 13.42
CA GLN A 44 16.75 21.88 13.72
C GLN A 44 15.45 21.31 13.15
N LYS A 45 14.39 21.39 13.97
CA LYS A 45 13.04 20.87 13.66
C LYS A 45 12.45 21.48 12.40
N ASP A 46 12.58 22.79 12.24
CA ASP A 46 12.04 23.63 11.17
C ASP A 46 12.82 23.57 9.85
N SER A 47 13.92 22.83 9.82
CA SER A 47 14.65 22.48 8.58
C SER A 47 14.50 21.00 8.25
N PHE A 48 14.79 20.12 9.21
CA PHE A 48 14.89 18.68 8.96
C PHE A 48 13.55 18.01 8.68
N LEU A 49 12.50 18.31 9.45
CA LEU A 49 11.19 17.67 9.24
C LEU A 49 10.51 18.13 7.94
N PRO A 50 10.57 19.43 7.56
CA PRO A 50 10.16 19.86 6.23
C PRO A 50 10.95 19.18 5.10
N TYR A 51 12.26 18.99 5.26
CA TYR A 51 13.08 18.23 4.30
C TYR A 51 12.58 16.79 4.14
N LEU A 52 12.36 16.05 5.24
CA LEU A 52 11.80 14.68 5.17
C LEU A 52 10.43 14.67 4.50
N THR A 53 9.57 15.64 4.82
CA THR A 53 8.24 15.76 4.20
C THR A 53 8.36 16.00 2.69
N GLN A 54 9.28 16.85 2.23
CA GLN A 54 9.53 17.02 0.80
C GLN A 54 10.05 15.73 0.16
N MET A 55 10.95 15.00 0.82
CA MET A 55 11.47 13.75 0.28
C MET A 55 10.36 12.71 0.04
N THR A 56 9.28 12.73 0.83
CA THR A 56 8.14 11.81 0.62
C THR A 56 7.38 12.05 -0.69
N ILE A 57 7.38 13.27 -1.26
CA ILE A 57 6.74 13.53 -2.57
C ILE A 57 7.67 13.28 -3.77
N HIS A 58 8.96 13.04 -3.53
CA HIS A 58 9.95 12.78 -4.58
C HIS A 58 10.34 11.30 -4.68
N ILE A 59 9.61 10.41 -4.00
CA ILE A 59 9.89 8.95 -4.02
C ILE A 59 9.78 8.37 -5.44
N ASP A 60 8.98 8.96 -6.31
CA ASP A 60 8.90 8.62 -7.73
C ASP A 60 10.23 8.82 -8.48
N GLN A 61 11.12 9.66 -7.95
CA GLN A 61 12.46 9.91 -8.50
C GLN A 61 13.53 8.96 -7.99
N ARG A 62 13.19 7.96 -7.16
CA ARG A 62 14.16 7.08 -6.47
C ARG A 62 15.17 6.38 -7.40
N GLU A 63 14.77 6.07 -8.63
CA GLU A 63 15.62 5.40 -9.63
C GLU A 63 16.64 6.37 -10.26
N THR A 64 16.39 7.68 -10.16
CA THR A 64 17.18 8.73 -10.86
C THR A 64 17.91 9.68 -9.91
N SER A 65 17.55 9.68 -8.63
CA SER A 65 18.06 10.62 -7.63
C SER A 65 18.94 9.93 -6.60
N GLU A 66 20.19 10.39 -6.48
CA GLU A 66 21.14 9.89 -5.48
C GLU A 66 20.65 10.07 -4.04
N ALA A 67 19.68 10.96 -3.80
CA ALA A 67 19.11 11.20 -2.47
C ALA A 67 18.35 9.98 -1.93
N PHE A 68 17.95 9.03 -2.79
CA PHE A 68 17.29 7.79 -2.41
C PHE A 68 18.22 6.58 -2.43
N ASN A 69 19.50 6.78 -2.72
CA ASN A 69 20.49 5.70 -2.68
C ASN A 69 20.41 4.98 -1.31
N ASN A 70 20.43 3.65 -1.37
CA ASN A 70 20.31 2.71 -0.26
C ASN A 70 18.89 2.50 0.30
N LEU A 71 17.89 3.33 0.00
CA LEU A 71 16.57 3.20 0.60
C LEU A 71 15.73 2.14 -0.10
N MET A 72 15.36 1.07 0.63
CA MET A 72 14.47 0.01 0.15
C MET A 72 12.99 0.37 0.33
N SER A 73 12.67 1.05 1.43
CA SER A 73 11.30 1.39 1.83
C SER A 73 11.18 2.89 2.16
N PRO A 74 11.46 3.83 1.21
CA PRO A 74 11.71 5.24 1.52
C PRO A 74 10.61 5.91 2.34
N MET A 75 9.33 5.66 2.00
CA MET A 75 8.20 6.23 2.73
C MET A 75 8.22 5.82 4.20
N LYS A 76 8.36 4.52 4.50
CA LYS A 76 8.41 4.02 5.87
C LYS A 76 9.65 4.50 6.61
N GLN A 77 10.79 4.53 5.93
CA GLN A 77 12.06 4.97 6.49
C GLN A 77 12.03 6.46 6.88
N PHE A 78 11.42 7.34 6.10
CA PHE A 78 11.27 8.76 6.45
C PHE A 78 10.28 9.00 7.60
N ILE A 79 9.19 8.24 7.64
CA ILE A 79 8.23 8.31 8.75
C ILE A 79 8.86 7.82 10.05
N TYR A 80 9.59 6.70 9.99
CA TYR A 80 10.38 6.21 11.11
C TYR A 80 11.39 7.26 11.61
N LEU A 81 12.11 7.91 10.69
CA LEU A 81 13.07 8.94 11.02
C LEU A 81 12.42 10.17 11.67
N THR A 82 11.18 10.50 11.29
CA THR A 82 10.37 11.55 11.92
C THR A 82 10.05 11.21 13.37
N ASP A 83 9.58 9.98 13.65
CA ASP A 83 9.29 9.55 15.02
C ASP A 83 10.56 9.45 15.87
N LEU A 84 11.67 8.95 15.30
CA LEU A 84 12.97 8.90 15.95
C LEU A 84 13.48 10.30 16.27
N PHE A 85 13.27 11.27 15.38
CA PHE A 85 13.67 12.65 15.63
C PHE A 85 13.03 13.21 16.91
N PHE A 86 11.77 12.89 17.19
CA PHE A 86 11.07 13.32 18.41
C PHE A 86 11.44 12.52 19.66
N SER A 87 12.04 11.33 19.51
CA SER A 87 12.49 10.54 20.66
C SER A 87 13.86 10.95 21.19
N VAL A 88 14.68 11.58 20.35
CA VAL A 88 16.07 11.96 20.65
C VAL A 88 16.15 13.26 21.45
N GLU A 89 17.00 13.30 22.47
CA GLU A 89 17.35 14.54 23.18
C GLU A 89 18.10 15.50 22.25
N LYS A 90 17.63 16.75 22.17
CA LYS A 90 18.16 17.75 21.24
C LYS A 90 19.29 18.57 21.88
N GLY A 91 20.41 18.67 21.17
CA GLY A 91 21.62 19.36 21.64
C GLY A 91 22.08 20.53 20.78
N GLY A 92 21.60 20.67 19.55
CA GLY A 92 22.21 21.57 18.56
C GLY A 92 21.27 22.54 17.85
N SER A 93 21.87 23.37 16.99
CA SER A 93 21.24 24.42 16.18
C SER A 93 21.55 24.28 14.68
N LYS A 94 21.89 23.06 14.24
CA LYS A 94 22.33 22.79 12.87
C LYS A 94 21.14 22.83 11.91
N MET A 95 21.20 23.72 10.93
CA MET A 95 20.16 23.87 9.90
C MET A 95 20.29 22.83 8.77
N ASP A 96 21.50 22.63 8.24
CA ASP A 96 21.71 21.90 6.98
C ASP A 96 22.37 20.54 7.19
N LEU A 97 21.97 19.56 6.38
CA LEU A 97 22.64 18.26 6.27
C LEU A 97 23.63 18.29 5.11
N SER A 98 24.88 17.87 5.35
CA SER A 98 25.81 17.61 4.25
C SER A 98 25.40 16.36 3.47
N LYS A 99 25.85 16.25 2.22
CA LYS A 99 25.62 15.08 1.37
C LYS A 99 26.11 13.78 2.01
N ASP A 100 27.26 13.83 2.70
CA ASP A 100 27.86 12.68 3.36
C ASP A 100 27.04 12.23 4.58
N GLU A 101 26.53 13.19 5.37
CA GLU A 101 25.65 12.89 6.51
C GLU A 101 24.34 12.28 6.04
N TRP A 102 23.74 12.82 4.98
CA TRP A 102 22.53 12.23 4.40
C TRP A 102 22.78 10.82 3.87
N GLY A 103 23.87 10.62 3.12
CA GLY A 103 24.25 9.28 2.64
C GLY A 103 24.49 8.29 3.77
N LYS A 104 25.03 8.75 4.90
CA LYS A 104 25.18 7.94 6.11
C LYS A 104 23.83 7.62 6.76
N ILE A 105 22.92 8.58 6.85
CA ILE A 105 21.56 8.37 7.35
C ILE A 105 20.84 7.31 6.50
N THR A 106 20.84 7.42 5.17
CA THR A 106 20.15 6.45 4.30
C THR A 106 20.76 5.05 4.39
N TYR A 107 22.08 4.96 4.51
CA TYR A 107 22.77 3.69 4.77
C TYR A 107 22.31 3.05 6.08
N LEU A 108 22.26 3.82 7.18
CA LEU A 108 21.83 3.31 8.49
C LEU A 108 20.35 2.88 8.48
N LEU A 109 19.48 3.61 7.80
CA LEU A 109 18.07 3.24 7.64
C LEU A 109 17.91 1.89 6.93
N ASN A 110 18.68 1.68 5.86
CA ASN A 110 18.71 0.40 5.17
C ASN A 110 19.30 -0.72 6.03
N GLU A 111 20.37 -0.42 6.79
CA GLU A 111 20.99 -1.38 7.69
C GLU A 111 20.00 -1.86 8.77
N ILE A 112 19.16 -0.97 9.32
CA ILE A 112 18.09 -1.35 10.26
C ILE A 112 17.13 -2.37 9.62
N GLU A 113 16.64 -2.09 8.42
CA GLU A 113 15.72 -2.97 7.68
C GLU A 113 16.37 -4.33 7.38
N MET A 114 17.65 -4.31 6.95
CA MET A 114 18.42 -5.53 6.67
C MET A 114 18.76 -6.35 7.92
N THR A 115 18.82 -5.73 9.09
CA THR A 115 18.96 -6.45 10.37
C THR A 115 17.71 -7.30 10.64
N TYR A 116 16.49 -6.77 10.43
CA TYR A 116 15.27 -7.59 10.54
C TYR A 116 15.25 -8.77 9.56
N PHE A 117 15.65 -8.54 8.31
CA PHE A 117 15.81 -9.62 7.34
C PHE A 117 16.76 -10.69 7.86
N GLY A 118 17.89 -10.26 8.45
CA GLY A 118 18.88 -11.14 9.06
C GLY A 118 18.35 -11.99 10.21
N ASP A 119 17.72 -11.32 11.17
CA ASP A 119 17.26 -11.92 12.42
C ASP A 119 16.16 -12.95 12.18
N ILE A 120 15.26 -12.65 11.24
CA ILE A 120 14.13 -13.52 10.90
C ILE A 120 14.58 -14.62 9.93
N GLY A 121 15.26 -14.24 8.84
CA GLY A 121 15.62 -15.15 7.74
C GLY A 121 16.70 -16.17 8.08
N PHE A 122 17.55 -15.88 9.07
CA PHE A 122 18.62 -16.77 9.52
C PHE A 122 18.46 -17.17 10.99
N TYR A 123 17.24 -17.40 11.45
CA TYR A 123 16.95 -17.70 12.85
C TYR A 123 17.76 -18.90 13.44
N ASP A 124 18.34 -18.74 14.63
CA ASP A 124 19.43 -19.60 15.19
C ASP A 124 19.03 -21.00 15.70
N GLU A 125 17.77 -21.41 15.58
CA GLU A 125 17.36 -22.77 15.97
C GLU A 125 17.78 -23.78 14.91
N ASN A 126 18.35 -24.94 15.31
CA ASN A 126 18.78 -26.05 14.44
C ASN A 126 17.97 -26.17 13.13
N ILE A 127 18.43 -25.47 12.07
CA ILE A 127 17.72 -25.32 10.77
C ILE A 127 17.77 -26.64 9.95
N ASN A 128 18.36 -27.70 10.50
CA ASN A 128 18.43 -29.01 9.84
C ASN A 128 17.05 -29.68 9.66
N ASP A 129 15.98 -29.15 10.26
CA ASP A 129 14.60 -29.60 10.06
C ASP A 129 13.88 -28.70 9.04
N SER A 130 13.45 -29.27 7.90
CA SER A 130 12.74 -28.56 6.83
C SER A 130 11.46 -27.88 7.32
N LEU A 131 10.81 -28.43 8.37
CA LEU A 131 9.59 -27.86 8.95
C LEU A 131 9.79 -26.47 9.57
N ASN A 132 11.03 -26.09 9.88
CA ASN A 132 11.35 -24.76 10.39
C ASN A 132 11.65 -23.76 9.27
N LEU A 133 12.07 -24.21 8.08
CA LEU A 133 12.35 -23.34 6.94
C LEU A 133 11.08 -22.70 6.37
N ASP A 134 10.01 -23.48 6.18
CA ASP A 134 8.74 -22.95 5.65
C ASP A 134 8.12 -21.90 6.59
N LYS A 135 8.25 -22.12 7.90
CA LYS A 135 7.80 -21.17 8.92
C LYS A 135 8.58 -19.86 8.87
N VAL A 136 9.90 -19.95 8.71
CA VAL A 136 10.78 -18.80 8.55
C VAL A 136 10.45 -18.04 7.27
N LEU A 137 10.26 -18.75 6.15
CA LEU A 137 9.90 -18.16 4.85
C LEU A 137 8.60 -17.36 4.94
N VAL A 138 7.52 -18.00 5.40
CA VAL A 138 6.21 -17.36 5.57
C VAL A 138 6.30 -16.14 6.49
N SER A 139 7.03 -16.27 7.60
CA SER A 139 7.17 -15.19 8.57
C SER A 139 7.97 -14.02 8.04
N LEU A 140 9.08 -14.27 7.34
CA LEU A 140 9.92 -13.25 6.74
C LEU A 140 9.15 -12.47 5.68
N GLN A 141 8.53 -13.17 4.73
CA GLN A 141 7.80 -12.50 3.65
C GLN A 141 6.63 -11.67 4.20
N THR A 142 5.89 -12.22 5.17
CA THR A 142 4.81 -11.49 5.85
C THR A 142 5.33 -10.27 6.61
N PHE A 143 6.49 -10.39 7.27
CA PHE A 143 7.11 -9.29 8.00
C PHE A 143 7.51 -8.14 7.07
N LEU A 144 8.20 -8.46 5.97
CA LEU A 144 8.63 -7.47 4.99
C LEU A 144 7.42 -6.79 4.33
N ALA A 145 6.40 -7.54 3.96
CA ALA A 145 5.18 -6.98 3.38
C ALA A 145 4.45 -6.03 4.35
N TYR A 146 4.39 -6.38 5.65
CA TYR A 146 3.69 -5.60 6.67
C TYR A 146 4.44 -4.31 7.07
N PHE A 147 5.76 -4.39 7.26
CA PHE A 147 6.57 -3.27 7.78
C PHE A 147 7.31 -2.48 6.70
N GLY A 148 7.50 -3.02 5.50
CA GLY A 148 8.18 -2.34 4.38
C GLY A 148 7.29 -1.31 3.68
N ASN A 149 5.97 -1.44 3.74
CA ASN A 149 5.05 -0.59 2.98
C ASN A 149 4.22 0.33 3.88
N ALA A 150 4.00 1.57 3.42
CA ALA A 150 2.88 2.39 3.88
C ALA A 150 1.55 1.78 3.42
N GLN A 151 0.42 2.36 3.84
CA GLN A 151 -0.89 1.85 3.43
C GLN A 151 -1.06 1.94 1.90
N LEU A 152 -1.00 0.80 1.21
CA LEU A 152 -1.12 0.69 -0.24
C LEU A 152 -2.59 0.79 -0.66
N SER A 153 -3.06 2.02 -0.81
CA SER A 153 -4.42 2.35 -1.29
C SER A 153 -4.42 3.73 -1.93
N TYR A 154 -5.31 3.95 -2.88
CA TYR A 154 -5.55 5.28 -3.46
C TYR A 154 -6.35 6.15 -2.48
N ASP A 155 -6.20 7.47 -2.59
CA ASP A 155 -6.84 8.43 -1.70
C ASP A 155 -8.36 8.27 -1.69
N GLU A 156 -8.95 7.99 -2.85
CA GLU A 156 -10.39 7.75 -3.02
C GLU A 156 -10.87 6.54 -2.21
N GLN A 157 -10.08 5.49 -2.11
CA GLN A 157 -10.45 4.27 -1.39
C GLN A 157 -10.52 4.53 0.11
N THR A 158 -9.52 5.23 0.66
CA THR A 158 -9.52 5.61 2.08
C THR A 158 -10.59 6.66 2.38
N LEU A 159 -10.77 7.64 1.51
CA LEU A 159 -11.81 8.66 1.65
C LEU A 159 -13.22 8.06 1.58
N GLU A 160 -13.44 7.10 0.67
CA GLU A 160 -14.70 6.38 0.55
C GLU A 160 -14.99 5.58 1.82
N ARG A 161 -14.01 4.85 2.38
CA ARG A 161 -14.15 4.18 3.67
C ARG A 161 -14.49 5.14 4.81
N LEU A 162 -13.80 6.28 4.89
CA LEU A 162 -14.09 7.31 5.91
C LEU A 162 -15.54 7.80 5.80
N LYS A 163 -15.99 8.14 4.58
CA LYS A 163 -17.37 8.59 4.32
C LYS A 163 -18.41 7.50 4.61
N ARG A 164 -18.21 6.30 4.06
CA ARG A 164 -19.18 5.21 4.08
C ARG A 164 -19.27 4.56 5.45
N ASN A 165 -18.13 4.21 6.04
CA ASN A 165 -18.09 3.46 7.30
C ASN A 165 -18.31 4.40 8.48
N CYS A 166 -17.54 5.47 8.59
CA CYS A 166 -17.61 6.37 9.73
C CYS A 166 -18.75 7.39 9.61
N GLY A 167 -19.05 7.88 8.40
CA GLY A 167 -20.11 8.88 8.18
C GLY A 167 -21.52 8.40 8.50
N ALA A 168 -21.77 7.09 8.50
CA ALA A 168 -23.05 6.53 8.98
C ALA A 168 -23.26 6.68 10.51
N PHE A 169 -22.20 7.04 11.25
CA PHE A 169 -22.17 7.26 12.70
C PHE A 169 -21.75 8.70 13.03
N ASP A 170 -22.08 9.66 12.17
CA ASP A 170 -21.62 11.04 12.28
C ASP A 170 -22.03 11.69 13.61
N GLU A 171 -23.22 11.38 14.11
CA GLU A 171 -23.72 11.85 15.40
C GLU A 171 -22.86 11.35 16.57
N GLU A 172 -22.44 10.08 16.54
CA GLU A 172 -21.51 9.53 17.51
C GLU A 172 -20.14 10.20 17.42
N VAL A 173 -19.63 10.39 16.21
CA VAL A 173 -18.34 11.05 15.96
C VAL A 173 -18.38 12.46 16.52
N LYS A 174 -19.43 13.23 16.22
CA LYS A 174 -19.65 14.58 16.75
C LYS A 174 -19.78 14.60 18.26
N LYS A 175 -20.51 13.66 18.85
CA LYS A 175 -20.66 13.56 20.31
C LYS A 175 -19.33 13.27 21.01
N HIS A 176 -18.50 12.39 20.47
CA HIS A 176 -17.30 11.89 21.16
C HIS A 176 -16.01 12.62 20.79
N LEU A 177 -15.90 13.16 19.58
CA LEU A 177 -14.71 13.86 19.07
C LEU A 177 -14.96 15.36 18.90
N GLY A 178 -16.22 15.80 18.93
CA GLY A 178 -16.58 17.21 18.90
C GLY A 178 -16.58 17.84 17.52
N PHE A 179 -16.44 17.04 16.47
CA PHE A 179 -16.55 17.37 15.04
C PHE A 179 -17.17 16.17 14.29
N SER A 180 -17.70 16.37 13.11
CA SER A 180 -18.26 15.35 12.21
C SER A 180 -17.23 14.82 11.21
N VAL A 181 -17.51 13.66 10.62
CA VAL A 181 -16.78 13.12 9.47
C VAL A 181 -16.80 14.10 8.30
N THR A 182 -17.92 14.75 8.03
CA THR A 182 -18.01 15.75 6.97
C THR A 182 -17.08 16.94 7.22
N GLU A 183 -17.05 17.48 8.44
CA GLU A 183 -16.15 18.57 8.83
C GLU A 183 -14.67 18.15 8.73
N SER A 184 -14.33 16.90 9.10
CA SER A 184 -12.95 16.39 8.94
C SER A 184 -12.51 16.33 7.47
N ILE A 185 -13.41 15.94 6.56
CA ILE A 185 -13.11 15.88 5.12
C ILE A 185 -12.96 17.30 4.54
N VAL A 186 -13.81 18.24 4.94
CA VAL A 186 -13.69 19.66 4.56
C VAL A 186 -12.32 20.19 4.97
N PHE A 187 -11.87 19.86 6.19
CA PHE A 187 -10.56 20.26 6.69
C PHE A 187 -9.41 19.64 5.89
N CYS A 188 -9.43 18.33 5.61
CA CYS A 188 -8.40 17.69 4.79
C CYS A 188 -8.28 18.32 3.40
N ASN A 189 -9.42 18.56 2.74
CA ASN A 189 -9.45 19.19 1.42
C ASN A 189 -8.91 20.62 1.47
N TYR A 190 -9.21 21.34 2.55
CA TYR A 190 -8.71 22.70 2.73
C TYR A 190 -7.19 22.74 2.91
N ILE A 191 -6.61 21.88 3.75
CA ILE A 191 -5.14 21.78 3.91
C ILE A 191 -4.48 21.42 2.57
N LYS A 192 -5.04 20.47 1.83
CA LYS A 192 -4.57 20.15 0.47
C LYS A 192 -4.62 21.38 -0.45
N SER A 193 -5.70 22.15 -0.40
CA SER A 193 -5.85 23.36 -1.22
C SER A 193 -4.80 24.43 -0.86
N LEU A 194 -4.47 24.60 0.42
CA LEU A 194 -3.41 25.52 0.86
C LEU A 194 -2.04 25.11 0.31
N ILE A 195 -1.71 23.81 0.38
CA ILE A 195 -0.44 23.28 -0.15
C ILE A 195 -0.38 23.47 -1.67
N ASN A 196 -1.46 23.14 -2.37
CA ASN A 196 -1.54 23.28 -3.83
C ASN A 196 -1.46 24.74 -4.27
N GLN A 197 -2.19 25.64 -3.61
CA GLN A 197 -2.15 27.07 -3.89
C GLN A 197 -0.74 27.61 -3.67
N LYS A 198 -0.11 27.29 -2.53
CA LYS A 198 1.26 27.71 -2.24
C LYS A 198 2.25 27.18 -3.28
N TYR A 199 2.09 25.94 -3.75
CA TYR A 199 2.90 25.39 -4.84
C TYR A 199 2.70 26.16 -6.16
N THR A 200 1.46 26.46 -6.53
CA THR A 200 1.13 27.25 -7.72
C THR A 200 1.72 28.66 -7.63
N ASP A 201 1.57 29.34 -6.49
CA ASP A 201 2.11 30.69 -6.27
C ASP A 201 3.63 30.71 -6.35
N CYS A 202 4.31 29.74 -5.73
CA CYS A 202 5.76 29.58 -5.83
C CYS A 202 6.25 29.32 -7.27
N ASN A 203 5.42 28.72 -8.12
CA ASN A 203 5.76 28.39 -9.51
C ASN A 203 4.98 29.24 -10.53
N TYR A 204 4.39 30.36 -10.11
CA TYR A 204 3.47 31.15 -10.95
C TYR A 204 4.07 31.48 -12.31
N TYR A 205 5.26 32.08 -12.34
CA TYR A 205 5.92 32.46 -13.60
C TYR A 205 6.45 31.28 -14.42
N LEU A 206 6.64 30.09 -13.81
CA LEU A 206 6.96 28.87 -14.56
C LEU A 206 5.73 28.32 -15.27
N LEU A 207 4.55 28.47 -14.65
CA LEU A 207 3.26 28.04 -15.18
C LEU A 207 2.65 29.06 -16.16
N HIS A 208 3.04 30.34 -16.05
CA HIS A 208 2.58 31.47 -16.85
C HIS A 208 3.76 32.17 -17.55
N GLN A 209 4.34 31.51 -18.56
CA GLN A 209 5.56 31.99 -19.23
C GLN A 209 5.37 33.35 -19.92
N GLU A 210 4.14 33.68 -20.31
CA GLU A 210 3.75 34.98 -20.86
C GLU A 210 3.90 36.13 -19.85
N GLU A 211 3.66 35.86 -18.56
CA GLU A 211 3.79 36.84 -17.48
C GLU A 211 5.26 37.07 -17.10
N TRP A 212 6.13 36.08 -17.33
CA TRP A 212 7.57 36.21 -17.08
C TRP A 212 8.21 37.32 -17.93
N GLY A 213 7.83 37.44 -19.20
CA GLY A 213 8.33 38.50 -20.09
C GLY A 213 7.92 39.90 -19.61
N GLN A 214 6.70 40.03 -19.08
CA GLN A 214 6.20 41.29 -18.52
C GLN A 214 6.93 41.65 -17.22
N LEU A 215 7.14 40.67 -16.34
CA LEU A 215 7.87 40.88 -15.08
C LEU A 215 9.30 41.35 -15.33
N THR A 216 10.04 40.63 -16.18
CA THR A 216 11.44 40.97 -16.47
C THR A 216 11.58 42.33 -17.13
N SER A 217 10.63 42.74 -17.98
CA SER A 217 10.56 44.11 -18.53
C SER A 217 10.42 45.17 -17.42
N LYS A 218 9.58 44.93 -16.40
CA LYS A 218 9.46 45.82 -15.22
C LYS A 218 10.77 45.90 -14.43
N PHE A 219 11.54 44.82 -14.34
CA PHE A 219 12.86 44.85 -13.69
C PHE A 219 13.83 45.76 -14.44
N PHE A 220 13.87 45.68 -15.77
CA PHE A 220 14.65 46.61 -16.59
C PHE A 220 14.22 48.07 -16.39
N GLU A 221 12.91 48.34 -16.35
CA GLU A 221 12.37 49.70 -16.08
C GLU A 221 12.78 50.23 -14.71
N ARG A 222 12.92 49.36 -13.70
CA ARG A 222 13.44 49.70 -12.35
C ARG A 222 14.96 49.84 -12.29
N GLY A 223 15.67 49.58 -13.38
CA GLY A 223 17.13 49.62 -13.44
C GLY A 223 17.81 48.33 -12.97
N VAL A 224 17.07 47.23 -12.77
CA VAL A 224 17.62 45.91 -12.42
C VAL A 224 17.89 45.14 -13.70
N ILE A 225 19.03 45.46 -14.31
CA ILE A 225 19.39 45.02 -15.66
C ILE A 225 20.03 43.62 -15.65
N ASP A 226 20.75 43.26 -14.59
CA ASP A 226 21.40 41.95 -14.47
C ASP A 226 20.41 40.89 -13.98
N PRO A 227 20.18 39.81 -14.75
CA PRO A 227 19.27 38.73 -14.33
C PRO A 227 19.63 38.07 -12.99
N ARG A 228 20.88 38.16 -12.55
CA ARG A 228 21.32 37.64 -11.25
C ARG A 228 20.72 38.43 -10.09
N ASP A 229 20.42 39.71 -10.29
CA ASP A 229 19.86 40.59 -9.27
C ASP A 229 18.34 40.41 -9.14
N TRP A 230 17.66 39.89 -10.18
CA TRP A 230 16.22 39.61 -10.16
C TRP A 230 15.82 38.68 -9.02
N TRP A 231 16.71 37.78 -8.60
CA TRP A 231 16.47 36.87 -7.47
C TRP A 231 16.15 37.60 -6.15
N ASN A 232 16.50 38.87 -6.03
CA ASN A 232 16.24 39.68 -4.85
C ASN A 232 14.99 40.57 -4.97
N GLU A 233 14.31 40.54 -6.12
CA GLU A 233 13.09 41.30 -6.34
C GLU A 233 11.90 40.71 -5.54
N PRO A 234 11.01 41.56 -5.02
CA PRO A 234 9.93 41.13 -4.12
C PRO A 234 8.94 40.18 -4.81
N GLU A 235 8.74 40.30 -6.12
CA GLU A 235 7.87 39.41 -6.89
C GLU A 235 8.35 37.96 -6.92
N LEU A 236 9.64 37.70 -6.68
CA LEU A 236 10.24 36.36 -6.68
C LEU A 236 10.44 35.77 -5.27
N VAL A 237 9.99 36.45 -4.21
CA VAL A 237 10.20 36.02 -2.82
C VAL A 237 9.70 34.60 -2.56
N LEU A 238 8.51 34.23 -3.07
CA LEU A 238 7.95 32.90 -2.86
C LEU A 238 8.73 31.81 -3.61
N LEU A 239 9.14 32.09 -4.85
CA LEU A 239 10.02 31.20 -5.60
C LEU A 239 11.35 31.01 -4.88
N LYS A 240 11.91 32.10 -4.33
CA LYS A 240 13.15 32.07 -3.55
C LYS A 240 13.03 31.21 -2.30
N GLU A 241 12.00 31.43 -1.49
CA GLU A 241 11.71 30.59 -0.32
C GLU A 241 11.52 29.12 -0.72
N TYR A 242 10.77 28.84 -1.79
CA TYR A 242 10.57 27.48 -2.28
C TYR A 242 11.85 26.77 -2.71
N LYS A 243 12.82 27.50 -3.28
CA LYS A 243 14.12 26.93 -3.68
C LYS A 243 15.10 26.80 -2.53
N LEU A 244 15.04 27.68 -1.53
CA LEU A 244 15.99 27.71 -0.41
C LEU A 244 15.54 26.90 0.81
N LYS A 245 14.23 26.77 1.05
CA LYS A 245 13.67 26.10 2.22
C LYS A 245 12.99 24.79 1.80
N PRO A 246 13.61 23.63 2.09
CA PRO A 246 12.99 22.34 1.81
C PRO A 246 11.60 22.22 2.45
N GLY A 247 10.67 21.64 1.72
CA GLY A 247 9.29 21.44 2.19
C GLY A 247 8.49 22.72 2.43
N PHE A 248 8.92 23.89 1.95
CA PHE A 248 8.25 25.18 2.17
C PHE A 248 6.75 25.17 1.88
N ILE A 249 6.31 24.48 0.82
CA ILE A 249 4.89 24.38 0.44
C ILE A 249 4.02 23.66 1.48
N PHE A 250 4.64 22.85 2.35
CA PHE A 250 3.97 22.12 3.43
C PHE A 250 3.88 22.93 4.72
N ILE A 251 4.62 24.04 4.83
CA ILE A 251 4.60 24.92 6.00
C ILE A 251 3.46 25.93 5.83
N GLN A 252 2.50 25.91 6.74
CA GLN A 252 1.30 26.75 6.70
C GLN A 252 1.18 27.56 7.99
N ASN A 253 0.76 28.82 7.87
CA ASN A 253 0.46 29.64 9.03
C ASN A 253 -0.87 29.18 9.65
N ILE A 254 -0.95 29.21 10.98
CA ILE A 254 -2.15 28.84 11.71
C ILE A 254 -3.36 29.71 11.32
N ASP A 255 -3.16 30.99 11.03
CA ASP A 255 -4.22 31.91 10.59
C ASP A 255 -4.77 31.49 9.22
N ASP A 256 -3.92 30.98 8.33
CA ASP A 256 -4.37 30.43 7.05
C ASP A 256 -5.16 29.14 7.26
N ILE A 257 -4.74 28.27 8.18
CA ILE A 257 -5.51 27.06 8.53
C ILE A 257 -6.90 27.43 9.07
N TYR A 258 -7.02 28.49 9.87
CA TYR A 258 -8.29 28.98 10.42
C TYR A 258 -9.23 29.63 9.40
N LYS A 259 -8.77 29.95 8.18
CA LYS A 259 -9.63 30.44 7.09
C LYS A 259 -10.47 29.33 6.44
N VAL A 260 -10.34 28.08 6.88
CA VAL A 260 -11.25 27.01 6.50
C VAL A 260 -12.70 27.43 6.80
N ASN A 261 -13.64 27.06 5.93
CA ASN A 261 -15.06 27.35 6.12
C ASN A 261 -15.70 26.45 7.20
N LEU A 262 -15.20 26.54 8.43
CA LEU A 262 -15.67 25.82 9.61
C LEU A 262 -15.64 26.74 10.84
N PRO A 263 -16.51 26.53 11.85
CA PRO A 263 -16.44 27.27 13.10
C PRO A 263 -15.08 27.09 13.80
N SER A 264 -14.52 28.17 14.37
CA SER A 264 -13.17 28.17 14.96
C SER A 264 -12.98 27.08 16.03
N ASN A 265 -14.00 26.82 16.86
CA ASN A 265 -13.96 25.77 17.89
C ASN A 265 -13.94 24.34 17.31
N ILE A 266 -14.45 24.14 16.09
CA ILE A 266 -14.36 22.86 15.36
C ILE A 266 -12.98 22.73 14.73
N THR A 267 -12.49 23.79 14.10
CA THR A 267 -11.14 23.85 13.51
C THR A 267 -10.07 23.56 14.56
N GLU A 268 -10.16 24.15 15.75
CA GLU A 268 -9.25 23.89 16.86
C GLU A 268 -9.24 22.40 17.25
N LYS A 269 -10.41 21.75 17.34
CA LYS A 269 -10.49 20.32 17.65
C LYS A 269 -9.87 19.45 16.56
N LEU A 270 -10.03 19.82 15.29
CA LEU A 270 -9.44 19.09 14.16
C LEU A 270 -7.92 19.22 14.15
N ILE A 271 -7.39 20.42 14.40
CA ILE A 271 -5.95 20.67 14.57
C ILE A 271 -5.42 19.83 15.74
N ASN A 272 -6.05 19.93 16.92
CA ASN A 272 -5.64 19.18 18.11
C ASN A 272 -5.76 17.68 17.92
N PHE A 273 -6.77 17.22 17.16
CA PHE A 273 -6.91 15.82 16.82
C PHE A 273 -5.67 15.37 16.06
N LEU A 274 -5.23 16.09 15.02
CA LEU A 274 -4.12 15.69 14.15
C LEU A 274 -2.71 16.02 14.68
N THR A 275 -2.59 16.89 15.68
CA THR A 275 -1.28 17.40 16.13
C THR A 275 -0.44 16.31 16.78
N TYR A 276 0.79 16.16 16.32
CA TYR A 276 1.80 15.26 16.87
C TYR A 276 2.19 15.68 18.28
N ASP A 277 2.14 14.75 19.23
CA ASP A 277 2.63 14.99 20.60
C ASP A 277 4.14 14.70 20.69
N GLU A 278 4.93 15.76 20.71
CA GLU A 278 6.40 15.68 20.78
C GLU A 278 6.91 14.99 22.06
N ASN A 279 6.11 14.96 23.12
CA ASN A 279 6.51 14.34 24.39
C ASN A 279 6.22 12.84 24.43
N LYS A 280 5.37 12.34 23.53
CA LYS A 280 4.88 10.95 23.53
C LYS A 280 5.98 9.90 23.47
N LYS A 281 7.11 10.21 22.82
CA LYS A 281 8.23 9.30 22.57
C LYS A 281 9.56 9.79 23.12
N LYS A 282 9.58 10.91 23.84
CA LYS A 282 10.82 11.55 24.27
C LYS A 282 11.60 10.64 25.24
N GLY A 283 12.86 10.36 24.90
CA GLY A 283 13.73 9.47 25.67
C GLY A 283 13.44 7.97 25.47
N GLU A 284 12.46 7.59 24.65
CA GLU A 284 12.19 6.20 24.33
C GLU A 284 13.07 5.70 23.16
N LEU A 285 13.42 4.42 23.19
CA LEU A 285 14.02 3.77 22.03
C LEU A 285 12.92 3.43 21.00
N VAL A 286 13.00 4.05 19.82
CA VAL A 286 12.02 3.86 18.74
C VAL A 286 12.57 2.86 17.73
N TYR A 287 11.91 1.71 17.62
CA TYR A 287 12.23 0.68 16.63
C TYR A 287 11.44 0.87 15.33
N TYR A 288 12.07 0.54 14.19
CA TYR A 288 11.44 0.61 12.87
C TYR A 288 10.12 -0.18 12.77
N ALA A 289 10.05 -1.37 13.38
CA ALA A 289 8.86 -2.22 13.36
C ALA A 289 7.85 -1.91 14.50
N ASN A 290 7.94 -0.74 15.15
CA ASN A 290 6.93 -0.28 16.10
C ASN A 290 5.81 0.47 15.38
N ASN A 291 4.69 0.69 16.07
CA ASN A 291 3.67 1.63 15.59
C ASN A 291 4.28 3.03 15.52
N ASN A 292 4.19 3.67 14.35
CA ASN A 292 4.65 5.02 14.10
C ASN A 292 3.57 6.05 14.49
N PRO A 293 3.75 6.86 15.56
CA PRO A 293 2.75 7.86 15.96
C PRO A 293 2.41 8.87 14.87
N PHE A 294 3.33 9.14 13.95
CA PHE A 294 3.08 10.06 12.84
C PHE A 294 1.87 9.66 11.99
N PHE A 295 1.62 8.37 11.72
CA PHE A 295 0.42 7.95 10.94
C PHE A 295 -0.90 8.29 11.64
N ASP A 296 -0.88 8.40 12.97
CA ASP A 296 -2.06 8.76 13.77
C ASP A 296 -2.20 10.27 13.93
N THR A 297 -1.11 11.01 14.07
CA THR A 297 -1.10 12.46 14.33
C THR A 297 -0.04 13.14 13.46
N PRO A 298 -0.31 13.35 12.16
CA PRO A 298 0.72 13.74 11.20
C PRO A 298 0.97 15.26 11.11
N LEU A 299 0.22 16.09 11.85
CA LEU A 299 0.38 17.55 11.83
C LEU A 299 1.43 17.98 12.86
N ILE A 300 2.50 18.65 12.42
CA ILE A 300 3.62 19.00 13.32
C ILE A 300 3.66 20.50 13.56
N LYS A 301 3.59 20.92 14.82
CA LYS A 301 3.78 22.33 15.20
C LYS A 301 5.27 22.69 15.08
N LEU A 302 5.64 23.59 14.18
CA LEU A 302 7.03 24.03 14.04
C LEU A 302 7.34 25.12 15.07
N ASN A 303 6.45 26.09 15.20
CA ASN A 303 6.50 27.18 16.17
C ASN A 303 5.07 27.64 16.52
N GLU A 304 4.90 28.75 17.25
CA GLU A 304 3.59 29.25 17.69
C GLU A 304 2.63 29.60 16.54
N SER A 305 3.16 29.98 15.37
CA SER A 305 2.36 30.43 14.22
C SER A 305 2.37 29.47 13.03
N GLU A 306 3.27 28.49 12.98
CA GLU A 306 3.46 27.64 11.80
C GLU A 306 3.32 26.14 12.11
N PHE A 307 2.65 25.46 11.19
CA PHE A 307 2.51 24.02 11.17
C PHE A 307 3.10 23.43 9.88
N LEU A 308 3.79 22.31 10.02
CA LEU A 308 4.13 21.43 8.91
C LEU A 308 2.96 20.49 8.66
N CYS A 309 2.27 20.74 7.55
CA CYS A 309 1.11 19.97 7.10
C CYS A 309 1.56 18.81 6.21
N PRO A 310 1.10 17.58 6.48
CA PRO A 310 1.50 16.41 5.68
C PRO A 310 0.74 16.37 4.34
N GLN A 311 1.11 15.40 3.49
CA GLN A 311 0.34 15.08 2.30
C GLN A 311 -1.10 14.68 2.64
N TYR A 312 -2.03 14.93 1.70
CA TYR A 312 -3.46 14.64 1.85
C TYR A 312 -3.75 13.21 2.33
N LYS A 313 -3.02 12.22 1.78
CA LYS A 313 -3.11 10.81 2.14
C LYS A 313 -2.96 10.55 3.65
N PHE A 314 -1.98 11.17 4.30
CA PHE A 314 -1.77 10.98 5.74
C PHE A 314 -2.88 11.62 6.58
N LEU A 315 -3.48 12.71 6.13
CA LEU A 315 -4.61 13.34 6.81
C LEU A 315 -5.84 12.41 6.80
N ILE A 316 -6.22 11.91 5.62
CA ILE A 316 -7.40 11.05 5.49
C ILE A 316 -7.20 9.69 6.18
N GLU A 317 -5.99 9.13 6.13
CA GLU A 317 -5.65 7.88 6.82
C GLU A 317 -5.71 8.06 8.34
N SER A 318 -5.15 9.15 8.86
CA SER A 318 -5.20 9.48 10.30
C SER A 318 -6.65 9.60 10.79
N PHE A 319 -7.49 10.36 10.09
CA PHE A 319 -8.91 10.47 10.46
C PHE A 319 -9.63 9.13 10.36
N TYR A 320 -9.49 8.41 9.25
CA TYR A 320 -10.12 7.10 9.08
C TYR A 320 -9.72 6.15 10.21
N ASN A 321 -8.43 5.95 10.43
CA ASN A 321 -7.93 4.97 11.39
C ASN A 321 -8.39 5.28 12.82
N ARG A 322 -8.32 6.55 13.22
CA ARG A 322 -8.65 6.94 14.60
C ARG A 322 -10.14 7.06 14.86
N ILE A 323 -10.93 7.55 13.90
CA ILE A 323 -12.38 7.54 14.01
C ILE A 323 -12.89 6.09 13.99
N ASN A 324 -12.38 5.25 13.09
CA ASN A 324 -12.72 3.83 13.02
C ASN A 324 -12.38 3.10 14.33
N SER A 325 -11.20 3.36 14.90
CA SER A 325 -10.79 2.83 16.20
C SER A 325 -11.76 3.27 17.31
N LYS A 326 -12.10 4.57 17.34
CA LYS A 326 -13.02 5.10 18.35
C LYS A 326 -14.42 4.50 18.21
N LEU A 327 -14.96 4.39 17.00
CA LEU A 327 -16.26 3.77 16.74
C LEU A 327 -16.28 2.29 17.13
N THR A 328 -15.18 1.56 16.88
CA THR A 328 -15.02 0.18 17.33
C THR A 328 -15.08 0.07 18.86
N GLU A 329 -14.52 1.02 19.59
CA GLU A 329 -14.59 1.08 21.06
C GLU A 329 -16.03 1.39 21.55
N ILE A 330 -16.68 2.41 21.00
CA ILE A 330 -17.94 2.93 21.56
C ILE A 330 -19.20 2.21 21.04
N LYS A 331 -19.17 1.65 19.83
CA LYS A 331 -20.30 0.92 19.21
C LYS A 331 -20.06 -0.59 19.11
N LYS A 332 -18.82 -1.04 19.27
CA LYS A 332 -18.45 -2.47 19.31
C LYS A 332 -19.05 -3.23 18.12
N GLU A 333 -19.81 -4.28 18.40
CA GLU A 333 -20.38 -5.19 17.41
C GLU A 333 -21.27 -4.49 16.37
N LYS A 334 -22.07 -3.48 16.76
CA LYS A 334 -22.94 -2.77 15.82
C LYS A 334 -22.14 -2.10 14.71
N TYR A 335 -21.00 -1.50 15.06
CA TYR A 335 -20.12 -0.86 14.08
C TYR A 335 -19.38 -1.90 13.24
N THR A 336 -18.86 -2.96 13.86
CA THR A 336 -18.20 -4.06 13.14
C THR A 336 -19.12 -4.72 12.12
N GLN A 337 -20.36 -5.06 12.50
CA GLN A 337 -21.34 -5.65 11.57
C GLN A 337 -21.68 -4.68 10.42
N PHE A 338 -21.80 -3.39 10.70
CA PHE A 338 -22.04 -2.39 9.67
C PHE A 338 -20.87 -2.29 8.69
N LYS A 339 -19.63 -2.28 9.18
CA LYS A 339 -18.41 -2.23 8.36
C LYS A 339 -18.32 -3.45 7.44
N ASN A 340 -18.57 -4.65 7.96
CA ASN A 340 -18.60 -5.88 7.17
C ASN A 340 -19.63 -5.78 6.03
N LEU A 341 -20.85 -5.33 6.34
CA LEU A 341 -21.89 -5.11 5.33
C LEU A 341 -21.49 -4.06 4.28
N MET A 342 -20.78 -3.00 4.67
CA MET A 342 -20.30 -1.99 3.72
C MET A 342 -19.20 -2.53 2.81
N LEU A 343 -18.33 -3.42 3.31
CA LEU A 343 -17.35 -4.13 2.49
C LEU A 343 -18.05 -5.03 1.47
N GLU A 344 -19.06 -5.80 1.87
CA GLU A 344 -19.85 -6.63 0.95
C GLU A 344 -20.46 -5.82 -0.18
N LYS A 345 -21.08 -4.68 0.15
CA LYS A 345 -21.63 -3.74 -0.84
C LYS A 345 -20.54 -3.19 -1.77
N LYS A 346 -19.37 -2.85 -1.23
CA LYS A 346 -18.25 -2.35 -2.03
C LYS A 346 -17.78 -3.40 -3.05
N VAL A 347 -17.65 -4.66 -2.64
CA VAL A 347 -17.29 -5.78 -3.54
C VAL A 347 -18.35 -5.94 -4.64
N GLU A 348 -19.63 -5.93 -4.26
CA GLU A 348 -20.74 -5.98 -5.22
C GLU A 348 -20.66 -4.84 -6.25
N GLU A 349 -20.45 -3.60 -5.80
CA GLU A 349 -20.32 -2.41 -6.64
C GLU A 349 -19.15 -2.52 -7.61
N VAL A 350 -18.00 -3.01 -7.15
CA VAL A 350 -16.80 -3.22 -7.97
C VAL A 350 -17.06 -4.24 -9.08
N PHE A 351 -17.68 -5.38 -8.75
CA PHE A 351 -18.07 -6.36 -9.79
C PHE A 351 -19.19 -5.86 -10.70
N ARG A 352 -20.15 -5.08 -10.18
CA ARG A 352 -21.20 -4.42 -10.97
C ARG A 352 -20.59 -3.43 -11.96
N LYS A 353 -19.54 -2.69 -11.58
CA LYS A 353 -18.79 -1.81 -12.49
C LYS A 353 -18.19 -2.59 -13.65
N LEU A 354 -17.69 -3.81 -13.44
CA LEU A 354 -17.12 -4.67 -14.48
C LEU A 354 -18.19 -5.27 -15.41
N PHE A 355 -19.15 -6.01 -14.84
CA PHE A 355 -20.10 -6.81 -15.62
C PHE A 355 -21.35 -6.05 -16.06
N GLY A 356 -21.68 -4.93 -15.40
CA GLY A 356 -22.85 -4.13 -15.69
C GLY A 356 -24.16 -4.82 -15.32
N LYS A 357 -25.27 -4.33 -15.90
CA LYS A 357 -26.62 -4.87 -15.66
C LYS A 357 -26.87 -6.25 -16.29
N GLU A 358 -25.98 -6.71 -17.16
CA GLU A 358 -26.06 -8.04 -17.80
C GLU A 358 -25.78 -9.19 -16.83
N ALA A 359 -25.06 -8.95 -15.73
CA ALA A 359 -24.80 -9.96 -14.72
C ALA A 359 -25.93 -10.02 -13.68
N ILE A 360 -26.30 -11.24 -13.33
CA ILE A 360 -27.12 -11.51 -12.15
C ILE A 360 -26.15 -11.56 -10.98
N ILE A 361 -26.41 -10.75 -9.95
CA ILE A 361 -25.60 -10.73 -8.73
C ILE A 361 -26.55 -10.99 -7.57
N ILE A 362 -26.19 -12.00 -6.78
CA ILE A 362 -26.97 -12.53 -5.68
C ILE A 362 -26.11 -12.40 -4.43
N ASN A 363 -26.60 -11.65 -3.45
CA ASN A 363 -25.91 -11.45 -2.17
C ASN A 363 -26.52 -12.37 -1.12
N SER A 364 -25.72 -12.80 -0.14
CA SER A 364 -26.15 -13.56 1.04
C SER A 364 -27.14 -14.68 0.68
N TYR A 365 -26.58 -15.79 0.18
CA TYR A 365 -27.36 -16.90 -0.37
C TYR A 365 -27.00 -18.22 0.27
N TYR A 366 -27.83 -19.24 0.05
CA TYR A 366 -27.51 -20.62 0.39
C TYR A 366 -27.80 -21.57 -0.79
N VAL A 367 -27.05 -22.68 -0.82
CA VAL A 367 -27.13 -23.73 -1.85
C VAL A 367 -27.39 -25.11 -1.25
N ASP A 368 -27.60 -25.18 0.07
CA ASP A 368 -27.81 -26.42 0.80
C ASP A 368 -28.93 -26.32 1.84
N GLU A 369 -29.38 -27.48 2.29
CA GLU A 369 -30.41 -27.61 3.33
C GLU A 369 -29.93 -27.18 4.71
N LYS A 370 -28.60 -27.20 4.93
CA LYS A 370 -27.98 -26.72 6.17
C LYS A 370 -28.04 -25.19 6.29
N ARG A 371 -28.42 -24.49 5.21
CA ARG A 371 -28.53 -23.03 5.13
C ARG A 371 -27.23 -22.35 5.55
N SER A 372 -26.10 -22.91 5.11
CA SER A 372 -24.82 -22.24 5.26
C SER A 372 -24.77 -21.02 4.34
N GLU A 373 -24.76 -19.82 4.91
CA GLU A 373 -24.69 -18.57 4.15
C GLU A 373 -23.38 -18.46 3.36
N GLN A 374 -23.48 -17.87 2.18
CA GLN A 374 -22.41 -17.51 1.24
C GLN A 374 -22.58 -16.04 0.88
N ASP A 375 -21.48 -15.33 0.66
CA ASP A 375 -21.52 -13.86 0.61
C ASP A 375 -22.05 -13.33 -0.73
N LEU A 376 -21.47 -13.76 -1.86
CA LEU A 376 -21.82 -13.21 -3.17
C LEU A 376 -21.69 -14.25 -4.31
N LEU A 377 -22.71 -14.36 -5.16
CA LEU A 377 -22.70 -15.16 -6.39
C LEU A 377 -22.97 -14.26 -7.59
N ILE A 378 -22.08 -14.31 -8.57
CA ILE A 378 -22.21 -13.55 -9.82
C ILE A 378 -22.38 -14.52 -10.98
N VAL A 379 -23.38 -14.31 -11.82
CA VAL A 379 -23.65 -15.10 -13.03
C VAL A 379 -23.56 -14.20 -14.25
N PHE A 380 -22.65 -14.54 -15.17
CA PHE A 380 -22.44 -13.77 -16.40
C PHE A 380 -22.17 -14.70 -17.59
N LYS A 381 -23.10 -14.74 -18.56
CA LYS A 381 -22.95 -15.47 -19.84
C LYS A 381 -22.52 -16.95 -19.71
N GLY A 382 -22.98 -17.61 -18.64
CA GLY A 382 -22.67 -19.00 -18.31
C GLY A 382 -21.44 -19.21 -17.42
N PHE A 383 -20.73 -18.13 -17.07
CA PHE A 383 -19.67 -18.13 -16.05
C PHE A 383 -20.25 -17.80 -14.68
N PHE A 384 -19.76 -18.48 -13.65
CA PHE A 384 -20.16 -18.26 -12.26
C PHE A 384 -18.94 -17.79 -11.46
N PHE A 385 -19.12 -16.80 -10.60
CA PHE A 385 -18.09 -16.33 -9.68
C PHE A 385 -18.64 -16.47 -8.27
N ILE A 386 -18.03 -17.37 -7.51
CA ILE A 386 -18.32 -17.65 -6.11
C ILE A 386 -17.38 -16.75 -5.32
N VAL A 387 -17.95 -15.73 -4.67
CA VAL A 387 -17.17 -14.67 -4.04
C VAL A 387 -17.44 -14.66 -2.54
N GLU A 388 -16.38 -14.84 -1.77
CA GLU A 388 -16.40 -14.83 -0.31
C GLU A 388 -15.60 -13.62 0.21
N ILE A 389 -16.15 -12.89 1.17
CA ILE A 389 -15.71 -11.56 1.57
C ILE A 389 -15.30 -11.60 3.04
N LYS A 390 -14.07 -11.17 3.35
CA LYS A 390 -13.48 -11.35 4.69
C LYS A 390 -12.85 -10.06 5.22
N ASP A 391 -13.50 -9.50 6.24
CA ASP A 391 -12.99 -8.39 7.05
C ASP A 391 -12.42 -8.92 8.37
N THR A 392 -11.32 -9.67 8.28
CA THR A 392 -10.61 -10.18 9.46
C THR A 392 -9.35 -9.36 9.68
N LEU A 393 -9.13 -8.92 10.92
CA LEU A 393 -7.92 -8.17 11.27
C LEU A 393 -6.66 -9.00 10.98
N PHE A 394 -5.72 -8.41 10.25
CA PHE A 394 -4.38 -8.96 10.07
C PHE A 394 -3.42 -8.33 11.08
N ARG A 395 -2.94 -9.13 12.04
CA ARG A 395 -2.16 -8.61 13.15
C ARG A 395 -0.68 -8.50 12.76
N ALA A 396 -0.01 -7.45 13.24
CA ALA A 396 1.42 -7.25 13.03
C ALA A 396 2.24 -8.52 13.34
N PRO A 397 3.12 -8.97 12.41
CA PRO A 397 3.95 -10.15 12.61
C PRO A 397 5.01 -9.91 13.69
N MET A 398 5.50 -11.00 14.30
CA MET A 398 6.51 -10.96 15.36
C MET A 398 7.91 -11.16 14.78
N ARG A 399 8.95 -10.69 15.50
CA ARG A 399 10.36 -10.92 15.10
C ARG A 399 10.79 -12.39 15.23
N ASP A 400 10.22 -13.11 16.20
CA ASP A 400 10.41 -14.56 16.36
C ASP A 400 9.60 -15.27 15.26
N PRO A 401 10.24 -15.90 14.25
CA PRO A 401 9.54 -16.47 13.11
C PRO A 401 8.64 -17.65 13.48
N ILE A 402 8.96 -18.41 14.54
CA ILE A 402 8.15 -19.56 14.93
C ILE A 402 6.83 -19.10 15.58
N LYS A 403 6.92 -18.11 16.47
CA LYS A 403 5.72 -17.47 17.06
C LYS A 403 4.94 -16.68 16.02
N ALA A 404 5.63 -15.97 15.13
CA ALA A 404 5.02 -15.23 14.03
C ALA A 404 4.20 -16.16 13.14
N PHE A 405 4.77 -17.30 12.70
CA PHE A 405 4.09 -18.27 11.86
C PHE A 405 2.76 -18.74 12.46
N ASN A 406 2.73 -19.10 13.75
CA ASN A 406 1.49 -19.55 14.41
C ASN A 406 0.40 -18.45 14.40
N LYS A 407 0.82 -17.20 14.60
CA LYS A 407 -0.07 -16.03 14.56
C LYS A 407 -0.60 -15.79 13.15
N ILE A 408 0.29 -15.78 12.15
CA ILE A 408 0.00 -15.60 10.73
C ILE A 408 -0.95 -16.69 10.24
N LYS A 409 -0.65 -17.96 10.53
CA LYS A 409 -1.49 -19.10 10.17
C LYS A 409 -2.89 -18.99 10.77
N THR A 410 -3.01 -18.49 12.00
CA THR A 410 -4.33 -18.27 12.62
C THR A 410 -5.13 -17.16 11.93
N ASP A 411 -4.46 -16.06 11.55
CA ASP A 411 -5.12 -14.95 10.85
C ASP A 411 -5.53 -15.35 9.43
N PHE A 412 -4.63 -16.02 8.70
CA PHE A 412 -4.90 -16.62 7.39
C PHE A 412 -6.06 -17.62 7.45
N LYS A 413 -6.10 -18.46 8.49
CA LYS A 413 -7.17 -19.46 8.66
C LYS A 413 -8.54 -18.80 8.78
N LYS A 414 -8.64 -17.69 9.52
CA LYS A 414 -9.91 -16.98 9.74
C LYS A 414 -10.36 -16.15 8.53
N SER A 415 -9.43 -15.76 7.67
CA SER A 415 -9.72 -15.03 6.44
C SER A 415 -9.77 -15.97 5.23
N ILE A 416 -8.63 -16.22 4.61
CA ILE A 416 -8.51 -16.82 3.29
C ILE A 416 -8.93 -18.29 3.29
N GLN A 417 -8.45 -19.09 4.26
CA GLN A 417 -8.85 -20.51 4.36
C GLN A 417 -10.35 -20.66 4.56
N TYR A 418 -10.94 -19.87 5.47
CA TYR A 418 -12.38 -19.97 5.75
C TYR A 418 -13.23 -19.53 4.54
N GLY A 419 -12.83 -18.47 3.84
CA GLY A 419 -13.46 -18.08 2.58
C GLY A 419 -13.36 -19.19 1.52
N TYR A 420 -12.18 -19.81 1.38
CA TYR A 420 -12.01 -20.95 0.48
C TYR A 420 -12.92 -22.13 0.84
N GLU A 421 -13.00 -22.51 2.12
CA GLU A 421 -13.88 -23.58 2.61
C GLU A 421 -15.37 -23.27 2.37
N GLN A 422 -15.77 -22.01 2.29
CA GLN A 422 -17.12 -21.61 1.90
C GLN A 422 -17.30 -21.78 0.39
N CYS A 423 -16.38 -21.27 -0.43
CA CYS A 423 -16.40 -21.46 -1.88
C CYS A 423 -16.53 -22.94 -2.27
N VAL A 424 -15.73 -23.81 -1.67
CA VAL A 424 -15.73 -25.27 -1.92
C VAL A 424 -17.12 -25.90 -1.72
N ARG A 425 -17.94 -25.39 -0.79
CA ARG A 425 -19.31 -25.91 -0.59
C ARG A 425 -20.18 -25.70 -1.83
N VAL A 426 -19.96 -24.59 -2.53
CA VAL A 426 -20.66 -24.24 -3.76
C VAL A 426 -20.05 -24.96 -4.96
N GLU A 427 -18.73 -25.06 -5.04
CA GLU A 427 -18.01 -25.85 -6.07
C GLU A 427 -18.52 -27.29 -6.10
N ASN A 428 -18.63 -27.93 -4.94
CA ASN A 428 -19.16 -29.29 -4.80
C ASN A 428 -20.57 -29.46 -5.40
N LYS A 429 -21.39 -28.40 -5.45
CA LYS A 429 -22.71 -28.44 -6.11
C LYS A 429 -22.59 -28.43 -7.63
N PHE A 430 -21.62 -27.68 -8.17
CA PHE A 430 -21.32 -27.69 -9.60
C PHE A 430 -20.74 -29.04 -10.03
N GLU A 431 -19.73 -29.53 -9.31
CA GLU A 431 -19.04 -30.79 -9.62
C GLU A 431 -19.94 -32.02 -9.47
N GLY A 432 -20.91 -31.98 -8.54
CA GLY A 432 -21.89 -33.04 -8.39
C GLY A 432 -22.80 -33.25 -9.61
N GLY A 433 -22.82 -32.31 -10.57
CA GLY A 433 -23.52 -32.43 -11.86
C GLY A 433 -25.06 -32.44 -11.78
N LYS A 434 -25.63 -32.32 -10.57
CA LYS A 434 -27.07 -32.32 -10.33
C LYS A 434 -27.60 -30.88 -10.30
N ILE A 435 -28.80 -30.69 -10.83
CA ILE A 435 -29.51 -29.42 -10.72
C ILE A 435 -29.65 -29.04 -9.25
N PHE A 436 -29.36 -27.78 -8.92
CA PHE A 436 -29.55 -27.23 -7.59
C PHE A 436 -30.14 -25.82 -7.65
N GLU A 437 -30.72 -25.40 -6.53
CA GLU A 437 -31.37 -24.11 -6.36
C GLU A 437 -30.48 -23.21 -5.48
N VAL A 438 -30.44 -21.93 -5.82
CA VAL A 438 -29.84 -20.86 -5.04
C VAL A 438 -30.98 -20.08 -4.40
N PHE A 439 -30.90 -19.91 -3.08
CA PHE A 439 -31.98 -19.31 -2.32
C PHE A 439 -31.52 -18.08 -1.55
N ASP A 440 -32.46 -17.16 -1.34
CA ASP A 440 -32.26 -15.92 -0.59
C ASP A 440 -32.17 -16.20 0.91
N HIS A 441 -31.12 -15.72 1.59
CA HIS A 441 -30.96 -15.99 3.03
C HIS A 441 -32.10 -15.45 3.91
N LYS A 442 -32.77 -14.35 3.52
CA LYS A 442 -33.83 -13.72 4.33
C LYS A 442 -35.19 -14.34 4.11
N THR A 443 -35.54 -14.56 2.86
CA THR A 443 -36.89 -14.95 2.42
C THR A 443 -37.03 -16.45 2.18
N TYR A 444 -35.91 -17.17 2.10
CA TYR A 444 -35.83 -18.60 1.78
C TYR A 444 -36.43 -18.99 0.42
N LYS A 445 -36.70 -18.00 -0.44
CA LYS A 445 -37.23 -18.23 -1.78
C LYS A 445 -36.10 -18.62 -2.74
N SER A 446 -36.38 -19.54 -3.65
CA SER A 446 -35.48 -19.80 -4.78
C SER A 446 -35.38 -18.52 -5.61
N MET A 447 -34.14 -18.06 -5.81
CA MET A 447 -33.81 -16.91 -6.65
C MET A 447 -33.28 -17.34 -8.01
N PHE A 448 -32.57 -18.47 -8.05
CA PHE A 448 -31.88 -18.90 -9.25
C PHE A 448 -31.71 -20.43 -9.28
N ARG A 449 -32.05 -21.04 -10.41
CA ARG A 449 -31.89 -22.47 -10.64
C ARG A 449 -30.64 -22.72 -11.49
N VAL A 450 -29.70 -23.50 -10.95
CA VAL A 450 -28.46 -23.84 -11.64
C VAL A 450 -28.59 -25.22 -12.30
N ILE A 451 -28.22 -25.28 -13.57
CA ILE A 451 -28.11 -26.53 -14.35
C ILE A 451 -26.62 -26.71 -14.67
N PRO A 452 -25.88 -27.54 -13.91
CA PRO A 452 -24.41 -27.64 -14.03
C PRO A 452 -23.92 -27.90 -15.46
N ASN A 453 -24.60 -28.75 -16.23
CA ASN A 453 -24.22 -29.04 -17.62
C ASN A 453 -24.32 -27.84 -18.59
N LYS A 454 -24.91 -26.72 -18.17
CA LYS A 454 -24.97 -25.46 -18.94
C LYS A 454 -23.96 -24.42 -18.45
N VAL A 455 -23.24 -24.72 -17.38
CA VAL A 455 -22.19 -23.86 -16.82
C VAL A 455 -20.96 -24.00 -17.71
N LYS A 456 -20.40 -22.86 -18.13
CA LYS A 456 -19.16 -22.84 -18.91
C LYS A 456 -17.94 -23.00 -18.03
N ASP A 457 -17.95 -22.34 -16.88
CA ASP A 457 -16.89 -22.34 -15.89
C ASP A 457 -17.40 -21.72 -14.59
N PHE A 458 -16.69 -22.00 -13.49
CA PHE A 458 -16.88 -21.30 -12.23
C PHE A 458 -15.53 -20.92 -11.61
N PHE A 459 -15.50 -19.81 -10.88
CA PHE A 459 -14.30 -19.30 -10.23
C PHE A 459 -14.58 -19.00 -8.77
N SER A 460 -13.67 -19.42 -7.91
CA SER A 460 -13.68 -19.08 -6.50
C SER A 460 -12.79 -17.88 -6.24
N ILE A 461 -13.35 -16.87 -5.59
CA ILE A 461 -12.68 -15.61 -5.31
C ILE A 461 -12.86 -15.31 -3.82
N VAL A 462 -11.75 -15.08 -3.12
CA VAL A 462 -11.77 -14.63 -1.72
C VAL A 462 -11.29 -13.18 -1.67
N VAL A 463 -12.20 -12.27 -1.38
CA VAL A 463 -11.91 -10.84 -1.28
C VAL A 463 -11.66 -10.45 0.17
N THR A 464 -10.51 -9.86 0.46
CA THR A 464 -10.13 -9.43 1.82
C THR A 464 -10.16 -7.92 1.98
N GLN A 465 -10.39 -7.45 3.21
CA GLN A 465 -10.24 -6.03 3.55
C GLN A 465 -8.76 -5.59 3.61
N PHE A 466 -7.88 -6.49 4.04
CA PHE A 466 -6.45 -6.22 4.23
C PHE A 466 -5.63 -6.96 3.17
N LYS A 467 -4.51 -6.36 2.77
CA LYS A 467 -3.47 -7.05 2.00
C LYS A 467 -2.70 -8.00 2.90
N TYR A 468 -2.58 -9.26 2.50
CA TYR A 468 -1.77 -10.27 3.20
C TYR A 468 -0.40 -10.48 2.54
N GLY A 469 -0.06 -9.73 1.49
CA GLY A 469 1.22 -9.81 0.81
C GLY A 469 1.42 -11.15 0.10
N SER A 470 2.63 -11.71 0.16
CA SER A 470 2.99 -12.93 -0.57
C SER A 470 2.14 -14.17 -0.22
N ILE A 471 1.65 -14.26 1.01
CA ILE A 471 0.79 -15.38 1.43
C ILE A 471 -0.64 -15.23 0.88
N GLN A 472 -0.97 -14.10 0.27
CA GLN A 472 -2.21 -13.90 -0.50
C GLN A 472 -2.03 -14.26 -1.97
N THR A 473 -0.90 -13.83 -2.54
CA THR A 473 -0.59 -14.01 -3.96
C THR A 473 -0.18 -15.45 -4.25
N ASN A 474 0.56 -16.12 -3.37
CA ASN A 474 0.83 -17.56 -3.48
C ASN A 474 0.28 -18.29 -2.25
N LEU A 475 -0.75 -19.11 -2.47
CA LEU A 475 -1.51 -19.78 -1.41
C LEU A 475 -0.89 -21.11 -0.95
N GLU A 476 0.08 -21.65 -1.69
CA GLU A 476 0.69 -22.97 -1.48
C GLU A 476 1.10 -23.21 -0.02
N ASN A 477 1.76 -22.24 0.61
CA ASN A 477 2.39 -22.45 1.92
C ASN A 477 1.40 -22.54 3.10
N LEU A 478 0.17 -22.06 2.94
CA LEU A 478 -0.79 -21.95 4.06
C LEU A 478 -2.18 -22.52 3.77
N LEU A 479 -2.60 -22.57 2.50
CA LEU A 479 -3.91 -23.08 2.14
C LEU A 479 -3.94 -24.60 2.24
N ILE A 480 -4.93 -25.11 2.97
CA ILE A 480 -5.23 -26.53 3.05
C ILE A 480 -6.37 -26.83 2.09
N LYS A 481 -6.06 -27.58 1.03
CA LYS A 481 -7.03 -28.03 0.02
C LYS A 481 -6.79 -29.47 -0.38
N ASP A 482 -7.79 -30.07 -1.02
CA ASP A 482 -7.61 -31.36 -1.68
C ASP A 482 -6.63 -31.22 -2.87
N GLU A 483 -5.87 -32.27 -3.16
CA GLU A 483 -4.81 -32.26 -4.17
C GLU A 483 -5.33 -31.83 -5.55
N LYS A 484 -6.55 -32.26 -5.91
CA LYS A 484 -7.20 -31.96 -7.20
C LYS A 484 -8.06 -30.70 -7.18
N ALA A 485 -8.27 -30.09 -6.02
CA ALA A 485 -9.07 -28.87 -5.93
C ALA A 485 -8.29 -27.68 -6.49
N LEU A 486 -9.01 -26.75 -7.12
CA LEU A 486 -8.45 -25.52 -7.66
C LEU A 486 -8.10 -24.54 -6.54
N TYR A 487 -7.08 -23.72 -6.75
CA TYR A 487 -6.85 -22.59 -5.87
C TYR A 487 -7.90 -21.49 -6.10
N PRO A 488 -8.40 -20.83 -5.04
CA PRO A 488 -9.17 -19.62 -5.21
C PRO A 488 -8.26 -18.46 -5.63
N TRP A 489 -8.81 -17.47 -6.32
CA TRP A 489 -8.14 -16.17 -6.43
C TRP A 489 -8.38 -15.37 -5.15
N SER A 490 -7.33 -15.14 -4.36
CA SER A 490 -7.40 -14.29 -3.17
C SER A 490 -6.88 -12.90 -3.49
N VAL A 491 -7.66 -11.85 -3.18
CA VAL A 491 -7.31 -10.47 -3.53
C VAL A 491 -7.85 -9.47 -2.51
N CYS A 492 -7.10 -8.40 -2.23
CA CYS A 492 -7.60 -7.29 -1.42
C CYS A 492 -8.61 -6.46 -2.22
N ILE A 493 -9.64 -5.91 -1.56
CA ILE A 493 -10.64 -5.05 -2.22
C ILE A 493 -10.01 -3.86 -2.95
N ASP A 494 -8.93 -3.30 -2.40
CA ASP A 494 -8.27 -2.14 -3.01
C ASP A 494 -7.58 -2.51 -4.34
N ASP A 495 -6.94 -3.68 -4.41
CA ASP A 495 -6.29 -4.18 -5.62
C ASP A 495 -7.32 -4.65 -6.65
N LEU A 496 -8.41 -5.29 -6.20
CA LEU A 496 -9.52 -5.70 -7.05
C LEU A 496 -10.15 -4.48 -7.75
N GLU A 497 -10.40 -3.39 -7.02
CA GLU A 497 -10.97 -2.17 -7.61
C GLU A 497 -10.00 -1.55 -8.62
N ALA A 498 -8.72 -1.36 -8.25
CA ALA A 498 -7.71 -0.81 -9.14
C ALA A 498 -7.55 -1.65 -10.43
N PHE A 499 -7.51 -2.98 -10.30
CA PHE A 499 -7.45 -3.89 -11.43
C PHE A 499 -8.66 -3.76 -12.36
N ILE A 500 -9.86 -3.75 -11.81
CA ILE A 500 -11.10 -3.61 -12.61
C ILE A 500 -11.16 -2.25 -13.32
N LEU A 501 -10.77 -1.17 -12.65
CA LEU A 501 -10.74 0.16 -13.26
C LEU A 501 -9.72 0.22 -14.41
N ALA A 502 -8.49 -0.28 -14.19
CA ALA A 502 -7.47 -0.35 -15.23
C ALA A 502 -7.91 -1.22 -16.42
N LEU A 503 -8.51 -2.41 -16.17
CA LEU A 503 -9.05 -3.25 -17.23
C LEU A 503 -10.11 -2.52 -18.05
N LYS A 504 -11.03 -1.81 -17.39
CA LYS A 504 -12.07 -1.04 -18.09
C LYS A 504 -11.48 0.10 -18.91
N LYS A 505 -10.54 0.86 -18.35
CA LYS A 505 -9.88 1.97 -19.03
C LYS A 505 -9.11 1.49 -20.26
N LEU A 506 -8.27 0.46 -20.09
CA LEU A 506 -7.29 0.03 -21.09
C LEU A 506 -7.83 -1.00 -22.08
N LYS A 507 -8.74 -1.88 -21.65
CA LYS A 507 -9.29 -2.95 -22.49
C LYS A 507 -10.73 -2.69 -22.92
N LYS A 508 -11.39 -1.66 -22.40
CA LYS A 508 -12.70 -1.17 -22.85
C LYS A 508 -13.73 -2.31 -22.96
N GLY A 509 -14.38 -2.47 -24.13
CA GLY A 509 -15.47 -3.44 -24.33
C GLY A 509 -15.10 -4.91 -24.09
N ILE A 510 -13.81 -5.26 -24.11
CA ILE A 510 -13.34 -6.64 -23.85
C ILE A 510 -12.86 -6.85 -22.40
N ALA A 511 -13.01 -5.86 -21.51
CA ALA A 511 -12.56 -5.95 -20.12
C ALA A 511 -13.11 -7.18 -19.37
N ARG A 512 -14.40 -7.51 -19.58
CA ARG A 512 -15.06 -8.67 -18.95
C ARG A 512 -14.43 -9.99 -19.40
N THR A 513 -14.15 -10.13 -20.70
CA THR A 513 -13.46 -11.30 -21.25
C THR A 513 -12.03 -11.39 -20.75
N ARG A 514 -11.33 -10.25 -20.65
CA ARG A 514 -9.98 -10.19 -20.10
C ARG A 514 -9.93 -10.58 -18.64
N PHE A 515 -10.88 -10.16 -17.82
CA PHE A 515 -10.98 -10.58 -16.43
C PHE A 515 -11.16 -12.10 -16.30
N ILE A 516 -12.03 -12.71 -17.11
CA ILE A 516 -12.20 -14.17 -17.12
C ILE A 516 -10.90 -14.89 -17.54
N ASN A 517 -10.23 -14.40 -18.58
CA ASN A 517 -8.96 -14.99 -19.03
C ASN A 517 -7.87 -14.87 -17.97
N TYR A 518 -7.82 -13.74 -17.26
CA TYR A 518 -6.92 -13.56 -16.14
C TYR A 518 -7.16 -14.62 -15.07
N LEU A 519 -8.40 -14.82 -14.61
CA LEU A 519 -8.70 -15.84 -13.59
C LEU A 519 -8.27 -17.26 -14.02
N LYS A 520 -8.52 -17.62 -15.28
CA LYS A 520 -8.12 -18.92 -15.85
C LYS A 520 -6.62 -19.16 -15.80
N GLN A 521 -5.82 -18.12 -16.05
CA GLN A 521 -4.37 -18.21 -16.10
C GLN A 521 -3.76 -18.01 -14.70
N ARG A 522 -4.38 -17.16 -13.89
CA ARG A 522 -3.89 -16.74 -12.57
C ARG A 522 -3.86 -17.88 -11.57
N GLU A 523 -4.81 -18.82 -11.66
CA GLU A 523 -4.86 -20.01 -10.81
C GLU A 523 -3.60 -20.85 -10.97
N ALA A 524 -3.13 -21.03 -12.20
CA ALA A 524 -1.97 -21.87 -12.49
C ALA A 524 -0.67 -21.34 -11.88
N TYR A 525 -0.55 -20.03 -11.59
CA TYR A 525 0.65 -19.44 -10.98
C TYR A 525 0.93 -19.88 -9.54
N HIS A 526 -0.06 -20.41 -8.81
CA HIS A 526 0.21 -20.91 -7.45
C HIS A 526 1.28 -22.00 -7.50
N GLU A 527 1.99 -22.20 -6.38
CA GLU A 527 3.08 -23.17 -6.24
C GLU A 527 4.41 -22.78 -6.92
N HIS A 528 4.41 -21.82 -7.84
CA HIS A 528 5.62 -21.36 -8.51
C HIS A 528 5.72 -19.84 -8.62
N LEU A 529 5.12 -19.11 -7.67
CA LEU A 529 5.07 -17.65 -7.66
C LEU A 529 5.80 -17.05 -6.45
N ILE A 530 6.68 -16.09 -6.72
CA ILE A 530 7.17 -15.10 -5.75
C ILE A 530 6.62 -13.74 -6.19
N CYS A 531 5.71 -13.19 -5.39
CA CYS A 531 5.05 -11.92 -5.68
C CYS A 531 4.58 -11.29 -4.37
N SER A 532 4.77 -9.98 -4.21
CA SER A 532 4.46 -9.30 -2.95
C SER A 532 3.12 -8.56 -2.98
N ASP A 533 2.71 -8.10 -4.16
CA ASP A 533 1.47 -7.36 -4.39
C ASP A 533 0.76 -7.91 -5.63
N GLU A 534 -0.53 -8.23 -5.51
CA GLU A 534 -1.33 -8.79 -6.60
C GLU A 534 -1.39 -7.85 -7.83
N LEU A 535 -1.23 -6.54 -7.63
CA LEU A 535 -1.17 -5.59 -8.73
C LEU A 535 0.07 -5.80 -9.63
N GLU A 536 1.14 -6.43 -9.15
CA GLU A 536 2.27 -6.82 -10.01
C GLU A 536 1.78 -7.79 -11.11
N LEU A 537 1.04 -8.83 -10.73
CA LEU A 537 0.48 -9.80 -11.68
C LEU A 537 -0.65 -9.21 -12.53
N CYS A 538 -1.54 -8.42 -11.94
CA CYS A 538 -2.59 -7.75 -12.69
C CYS A 538 -2.00 -6.83 -13.77
N GLY A 539 -0.95 -6.08 -13.44
CA GLY A 539 -0.28 -5.19 -14.37
C GLY A 539 0.48 -5.93 -15.46
N TYR A 540 1.17 -7.02 -15.10
CA TYR A 540 1.83 -7.90 -16.06
C TYR A 540 0.82 -8.50 -17.06
N PHE A 541 -0.31 -9.03 -16.58
CA PHE A 541 -1.38 -9.54 -17.43
C PHE A 541 -1.93 -8.48 -18.40
N ILE A 542 -2.14 -7.25 -17.91
CA ILE A 542 -2.67 -6.16 -18.75
C ILE A 542 -1.69 -5.82 -19.88
N ASN A 543 -0.40 -5.73 -19.58
CA ASN A 543 0.62 -5.30 -20.54
C ASN A 543 1.07 -6.41 -21.49
N SER A 544 1.21 -7.64 -20.97
CA SER A 544 1.76 -8.79 -21.69
C SER A 544 0.92 -10.07 -21.53
N PRO A 545 -0.36 -10.09 -21.95
CA PRO A 545 -1.27 -11.20 -21.66
C PRO A 545 -0.85 -12.55 -22.27
N LYS A 546 -0.11 -12.54 -23.38
CA LYS A 546 0.40 -13.78 -24.01
C LYS A 546 1.57 -14.37 -23.22
N ASP A 547 2.45 -13.51 -22.73
CA ASP A 547 3.59 -13.94 -21.93
C ASP A 547 3.12 -14.37 -20.54
N PHE A 548 2.12 -13.68 -19.97
CA PHE A 548 1.42 -14.11 -18.75
C PHE A 548 0.87 -15.53 -18.88
N GLU A 549 0.15 -15.83 -19.97
CA GLU A 549 -0.36 -17.18 -20.24
C GLU A 549 0.76 -18.22 -20.39
N LYS A 550 1.84 -17.85 -21.08
CA LYS A 550 2.98 -18.75 -21.28
C LYS A 550 3.69 -19.06 -19.96
N LEU A 551 3.86 -18.05 -19.11
CA LEU A 551 4.58 -18.15 -17.85
C LEU A 551 3.73 -18.75 -16.72
N SER A 552 2.40 -18.80 -16.85
CA SER A 552 1.55 -19.45 -15.86
C SER A 552 1.67 -20.98 -15.85
N THR A 553 2.33 -21.58 -16.84
CA THR A 553 2.43 -23.05 -17.02
C THR A 553 3.86 -23.55 -17.03
N ILE A 554 4.83 -22.74 -16.59
CA ILE A 554 6.23 -23.17 -16.50
C ILE A 554 6.43 -23.96 -15.20
N GLU A 555 7.48 -24.78 -15.15
CA GLU A 555 7.85 -25.49 -13.91
C GLU A 555 8.72 -24.60 -13.00
N GLU A 556 9.39 -23.60 -13.56
CA GLU A 556 10.27 -22.70 -12.84
C GLU A 556 9.51 -21.66 -12.00
N THR A 557 10.15 -21.19 -10.93
CA THR A 557 9.59 -20.12 -10.11
C THR A 557 9.55 -18.80 -10.90
N PHE A 558 8.34 -18.26 -11.08
CA PHE A 558 8.12 -16.91 -11.57
C PHE A 558 8.28 -15.90 -10.42
N ASN A 559 9.26 -15.00 -10.57
CA ASN A 559 9.43 -13.86 -9.66
C ASN A 559 8.86 -12.61 -10.31
N ALA A 560 7.82 -12.04 -9.71
CA ALA A 560 7.20 -10.82 -10.18
C ALA A 560 8.14 -9.62 -9.95
N ASP A 561 8.16 -8.70 -10.90
CA ASP A 561 8.92 -7.46 -10.79
C ASP A 561 7.99 -6.37 -10.22
N PRO A 562 8.36 -5.67 -9.12
CA PRO A 562 7.54 -4.60 -8.55
C PRO A 562 7.10 -3.55 -9.58
N ARG A 563 7.91 -3.30 -10.61
CA ARG A 563 7.63 -2.33 -11.68
C ARG A 563 6.45 -2.75 -12.57
N MET A 564 6.01 -4.01 -12.51
CA MET A 564 4.80 -4.45 -13.21
C MET A 564 3.54 -3.73 -12.74
N SER A 565 3.54 -3.24 -11.50
CA SER A 565 2.44 -2.46 -10.92
C SER A 565 2.45 -0.98 -11.33
N GLU A 566 3.54 -0.45 -11.92
CA GLU A 566 3.68 0.98 -12.27
C GLU A 566 2.57 1.50 -13.20
N LEU A 567 1.95 0.62 -14.00
CA LEU A 567 0.86 1.07 -14.86
C LEU A 567 -0.30 1.67 -14.06
N PHE A 568 -0.57 1.17 -12.84
CA PHE A 568 -1.71 1.66 -12.06
C PHE A 568 -1.50 3.12 -11.67
N ASP A 569 -0.29 3.47 -11.22
CA ASP A 569 0.08 4.84 -10.86
C ASP A 569 0.17 5.74 -12.09
N ALA A 570 0.72 5.25 -13.19
CA ALA A 570 0.76 5.99 -14.45
C ALA A 570 -0.65 6.29 -14.97
N GLU A 571 -1.56 5.32 -14.91
CA GLU A 571 -2.95 5.51 -15.34
C GLU A 571 -3.75 6.38 -14.37
N TYR A 572 -3.47 6.31 -13.06
CA TYR A 572 -4.05 7.18 -12.04
C TYR A 572 -3.59 8.64 -12.19
N TYR A 573 -2.35 8.88 -12.62
CA TYR A 573 -1.87 10.22 -12.95
C TYR A 573 -2.71 10.92 -14.03
N ASN A 574 -3.34 10.14 -14.91
CA ASN A 574 -4.24 10.60 -15.97
C ASN A 574 -5.74 10.36 -15.67
N GLY A 575 -6.09 9.86 -14.48
CA GLY A 575 -7.45 9.48 -14.13
C GLY A 575 -7.68 7.98 -14.35
N LEU A 576 -7.72 7.19 -13.27
CA LEU A 576 -7.92 5.74 -13.36
C LEU A 576 -9.40 5.37 -13.56
N GLY A 577 -10.31 6.20 -13.04
CA GLY A 577 -11.75 6.02 -13.09
C GLY A 577 -12.40 5.74 -11.74
N PHE A 578 -11.80 6.20 -10.64
CA PHE A 578 -12.45 6.14 -9.33
C PHE A 578 -13.70 7.02 -9.32
N GLU A 579 -14.64 6.70 -8.44
CA GLU A 579 -15.82 7.53 -8.26
C GLU A 579 -15.44 8.80 -7.50
N ASN A 580 -15.77 9.97 -8.05
CA ASN A 580 -15.33 11.28 -7.54
C ASN A 580 -13.80 11.36 -7.40
N GLU A 581 -13.08 10.84 -8.41
CA GLU A 581 -11.62 10.86 -8.42
C GLU A 581 -11.07 12.27 -8.23
N ILE A 582 -10.14 12.38 -7.30
CA ILE A 582 -9.56 13.63 -6.84
C ILE A 582 -8.79 14.28 -8.00
N ASP A 583 -9.04 15.56 -8.20
CA ASP A 583 -8.45 16.41 -9.26
C ASP A 583 -8.64 15.86 -10.68
N ILE A 584 -9.72 15.10 -10.92
CA ILE A 584 -9.97 14.48 -12.23
C ILE A 584 -9.95 15.49 -13.38
N GLU A 585 -10.49 16.69 -13.18
CA GLU A 585 -10.51 17.78 -14.17
C GLU A 585 -9.10 18.17 -14.64
N ILE A 586 -8.11 18.05 -13.77
CA ILE A 586 -6.70 18.31 -14.07
C ILE A 586 -6.04 17.05 -14.63
N LYS A 587 -6.29 15.88 -14.02
CA LYS A 587 -5.66 14.61 -14.40
C LYS A 587 -5.93 14.23 -15.85
N ILE A 588 -7.16 14.42 -16.34
CA ILE A 588 -7.52 14.06 -17.72
C ILE A 588 -6.74 14.86 -18.79
N LEU A 589 -6.18 16.02 -18.42
CA LEU A 589 -5.37 16.86 -19.31
C LEU A 589 -3.91 16.41 -19.37
N ARG A 590 -3.46 15.58 -18.42
CA ARG A 590 -2.07 15.11 -18.34
C ARG A 590 -1.83 13.97 -19.32
N LYS A 591 -0.60 13.87 -19.83
CA LYS A 591 -0.16 12.66 -20.54
C LYS A 591 0.10 11.55 -19.50
N VAL A 592 -0.30 10.32 -19.83
CA VAL A 592 0.08 9.13 -19.06
C VAL A 592 1.61 9.03 -19.02
N PRO A 593 2.26 8.96 -17.83
CA PRO A 593 3.69 8.74 -17.71
C PRO A 593 4.13 7.46 -18.41
N GLU A 594 5.38 7.41 -18.86
CA GLU A 594 5.93 6.18 -19.43
C GLU A 594 6.19 5.16 -18.31
N TYR A 595 5.89 3.90 -18.60
CA TYR A 595 6.10 2.77 -17.70
C TYR A 595 6.49 1.53 -18.51
N GLN A 596 7.18 0.58 -17.89
CA GLN A 596 7.65 -0.64 -18.55
C GLN A 596 6.48 -1.53 -18.97
N LYS A 597 6.49 -2.01 -20.23
CA LYS A 597 5.42 -2.86 -20.80
C LYS A 597 5.90 -4.24 -21.22
N LYS A 598 7.20 -4.50 -21.14
CA LYS A 598 7.83 -5.76 -21.52
C LYS A 598 8.88 -6.10 -20.48
N TRP A 599 8.95 -7.36 -20.11
CA TRP A 599 9.86 -7.86 -19.10
C TRP A 599 10.64 -9.01 -19.71
N GLU A 600 11.96 -8.96 -19.54
CA GLU A 600 12.84 -10.08 -19.88
C GLU A 600 13.03 -10.89 -18.61
N PHE A 601 12.65 -12.16 -18.66
CA PHE A 601 12.86 -13.09 -17.57
C PHE A 601 14.00 -14.02 -17.94
N ASN A 602 15.05 -14.00 -17.13
CA ASN A 602 16.02 -15.08 -17.15
C ASN A 602 15.36 -16.27 -16.43
N ILE A 603 14.86 -17.23 -17.21
CA ILE A 603 14.38 -18.50 -16.66
C ILE A 603 15.65 -19.26 -16.25
N VAL A 604 16.07 -19.07 -15.00
CA VAL A 604 17.17 -19.82 -14.41
C VAL A 604 16.59 -21.16 -14.00
N ASN A 605 16.86 -22.23 -14.77
CA ASN A 605 16.53 -23.56 -14.29
C ASN A 605 17.42 -23.84 -13.05
N GLY A 606 16.94 -24.61 -12.06
CA GLY A 606 17.69 -24.87 -10.82
C GLY A 606 19.08 -25.51 -10.99
N LYS A 607 19.50 -25.85 -12.22
CA LYS A 607 20.84 -26.32 -12.61
C LYS A 607 21.75 -25.21 -13.17
N ASP A 608 21.22 -24.04 -13.53
CA ASP A 608 21.97 -22.96 -14.22
C ASP A 608 22.70 -22.01 -13.26
N ILE A 609 22.44 -22.11 -11.94
CA ILE A 609 23.15 -21.33 -10.90
C ILE A 609 24.67 -21.63 -10.88
N ILE A 610 25.14 -22.67 -11.58
CA ILE A 610 26.55 -23.07 -11.64
C ILE A 610 27.33 -22.37 -12.76
N TYR A 611 26.70 -22.00 -13.89
CA TYR A 611 27.46 -21.64 -15.10
C TYR A 611 27.71 -20.14 -15.32
N GLU A 612 26.88 -19.24 -14.77
CA GLU A 612 27.01 -17.81 -15.05
C GLU A 612 28.16 -17.09 -14.31
N TYR A 613 28.80 -17.73 -13.32
CA TYR A 613 29.93 -17.11 -12.59
C TYR A 613 31.31 -17.47 -13.15
N GLU A 614 31.42 -18.50 -14.00
CA GLU A 614 32.69 -18.87 -14.64
C GLU A 614 32.96 -18.04 -15.91
N ALA A 615 31.93 -17.45 -16.52
CA ALA A 615 32.05 -16.66 -17.75
C ALA A 615 32.52 -15.20 -17.53
N LYS A 616 32.71 -14.77 -16.27
CA LYS A 616 33.19 -13.42 -15.91
C LYS A 616 34.54 -13.42 -15.17
N ARG A 617 35.40 -14.40 -15.47
CA ARG A 617 36.83 -14.36 -15.13
C ARG A 617 37.70 -14.17 -16.35
#